data_AF-A0A223DMS6-F1
#
_entry.id   AF-A0A223DMS6-F1
#
_cell.length_a   1.000
_cell.length_b   1.000
_cell.length_c   1.000
_cell.angle_alpha   90.00
_cell.angle_beta   90.00
_cell.angle_gamma   90.00
#
_symmetry.space_group_name_H-M   'P 1'
#
loop_
_entity.id
_entity.type
_entity.pdbx_description
1 polymer ?
#
loop_
_entity_poly.entity_id
_entity_poly.type
_entity_poly.pdbx_seq_one_letter_code
_entity_poly.pdbx_strand_id
1 'polypeptide(L)' 'LGKFSQTCYNSAIQGSVLTSTCERTNGGYNTSSIDLNSVIENVDGSLKWQPSNFIETCRNTQLAGSSELAGC' A
#
# COMPACT_ATOMS: atom_id res chain seq x y z
N LEU A 1 -8.00 -2.96 -12.87
CA LEU A 1 -6.83 -3.30 -12.03
C LEU A 1 -5.83 -2.16 -12.13
N GLY A 2 -5.28 -1.72 -10.99
CA GLY A 2 -4.30 -0.63 -10.95
C GLY A 2 -2.88 -1.07 -11.28
N LYS A 3 -1.99 -0.11 -11.54
CA LYS A 3 -0.54 -0.28 -11.76
C LYS A 3 0.24 0.98 -11.30
N PHE A 4 -0.09 1.49 -10.11
CA PHE A 4 0.39 2.81 -9.65
C PHE A 4 1.93 2.93 -9.68
N SER A 5 2.65 1.85 -9.38
CA SER A 5 4.12 1.82 -9.36
C SER A 5 4.80 2.14 -10.69
N GLN A 6 4.06 2.17 -11.81
CA GLN A 6 4.60 2.55 -13.11
C GLN A 6 4.70 4.07 -13.31
N THR A 7 3.92 4.85 -12.55
CA THR A 7 3.81 6.32 -12.70
C THR A 7 3.89 7.05 -11.36
N CYS A 8 4.35 6.35 -10.31
CA CYS A 8 4.53 6.91 -8.98
C CYS A 8 5.91 6.53 -8.43
N TYR A 9 6.46 7.37 -7.57
CA TYR A 9 7.78 7.20 -6.95
C TYR A 9 7.74 7.64 -5.48
N ASN A 10 8.85 7.38 -4.76
CA ASN A 10 8.97 7.58 -3.32
C ASN A 10 7.84 6.90 -2.52
N SER A 11 7.45 5.71 -2.97
CA SER A 11 6.45 4.88 -2.30
C SER A 11 7.00 4.36 -0.98
N ALA A 12 6.20 4.49 0.09
CA ALA A 12 6.54 3.98 1.40
C ALA A 12 5.29 3.46 2.12
N ILE A 13 5.48 2.44 2.96
CA ILE A 13 4.45 1.89 3.84
C ILE A 13 4.85 2.20 5.27
N GLN A 14 3.95 2.82 6.02
CA GLN A 14 4.07 3.03 7.46
C GLN A 14 2.81 2.53 8.15
N GLY A 15 2.95 1.45 8.93
CA GLY A 15 1.78 0.72 9.44
C GLY A 15 0.94 0.20 8.27
N SER A 16 -0.33 0.60 8.21
CA SER A 16 -1.24 0.24 7.13
C SER A 16 -1.32 1.28 6.00
N VAL A 17 -0.64 2.43 6.13
CA VAL A 17 -0.79 3.54 5.19
C VAL A 17 0.29 3.45 4.12
N LEU A 18 -0.14 3.38 2.85
CA LEU A 18 0.71 3.57 1.69
C LEU A 18 0.69 5.04 1.29
N THR A 19 1.86 5.67 1.26
CA THR A 19 2.07 7.02 0.72
C THR A 19 2.93 6.94 -0.53
N SER A 20 2.56 7.67 -1.57
CA SER A 20 3.34 7.73 -2.81
C SER A 20 3.15 9.06 -3.53
N THR A 21 4.11 9.45 -4.36
CA THR A 21 4.04 10.64 -5.20
C THR A 21 3.82 10.23 -6.65
N CYS A 22 2.67 10.61 -7.21
CA CYS A 22 2.19 10.14 -8.50
C CYS A 22 2.09 11.25 -9.54
N GLU A 23 2.36 10.91 -10.79
CA GLU A 23 2.15 11.78 -11.95
C GLU A 23 0.67 12.11 -12.15
N ARG A 24 0.38 13.38 -12.42
CA ARG A 24 -0.96 13.81 -12.84
C ARG A 24 -1.04 13.80 -14.37
N THR A 25 -2.23 13.52 -14.92
CA THR A 25 -2.44 13.49 -16.37
C THR A 25 -2.10 14.81 -17.06
N ASN A 26 -2.31 15.94 -16.38
CA ASN A 26 -1.99 17.28 -16.89
C ASN A 26 -0.53 17.71 -16.59
N GLY A 27 0.33 16.78 -16.20
CA GLY A 27 1.71 17.04 -15.81
C GLY A 27 1.84 17.42 -14.33
N GLY A 28 3.08 17.36 -13.84
CA GLY A 28 3.41 17.54 -12.43
C GLY A 28 3.05 16.33 -11.58
N TYR A 29 3.24 16.49 -10.28
CA TYR A 29 3.20 15.40 -9.32
C TYR A 29 2.32 15.75 -8.11
N ASN A 30 1.68 14.74 -7.53
CA ASN A 30 0.91 14.88 -6.31
C ASN A 30 1.24 13.74 -5.34
N THR A 31 1.56 14.09 -4.10
CA THR A 31 1.70 13.13 -3.02
C THR A 31 0.33 12.84 -2.41
N SER A 32 -0.01 11.57 -2.27
CA SER A 32 -1.26 11.13 -1.64
C SER A 32 -1.04 9.85 -0.85
N SER A 33 -1.97 9.56 0.05
CA SER A 33 -1.95 8.37 0.90
C SER A 33 -3.26 7.61 0.82
N ILE A 34 -3.18 6.30 1.01
CA ILE A 34 -4.33 5.40 1.15
C ILE A 34 -4.10 4.47 2.34
N ASP A 35 -5.13 4.26 3.16
CA ASP A 35 -5.10 3.29 4.25
C ASP A 35 -5.52 1.91 3.75
N LEU A 36 -4.54 1.00 3.69
CA LEU A 36 -4.72 -0.38 3.25
C LEU A 36 -5.52 -1.21 4.25
N ASN A 37 -5.63 -0.78 5.51
CA ASN A 37 -6.39 -1.47 6.55
C ASN A 37 -7.91 -1.48 6.27
N SER A 38 -8.38 -0.65 5.36
CA SER A 38 -9.80 -0.65 4.97
C SER A 38 -10.14 -1.70 3.92
N VAL A 39 -9.13 -2.32 3.30
CA VAL A 39 -9.28 -3.16 2.09
C VAL A 39 -8.45 -4.44 2.08
N ILE A 40 -7.56 -4.65 3.06
CA ILE A 40 -6.70 -5.84 3.17
C ILE A 40 -6.93 -6.53 4.51
N GLU A 41 -7.15 -7.84 4.48
CA GLU A 41 -7.21 -8.73 5.63
C GLU A 41 -5.97 -9.64 5.70
N ASN A 42 -5.60 -10.06 6.91
CA ASN A 42 -4.71 -11.20 7.13
C ASN A 42 -5.55 -12.46 7.43
N VAL A 43 -5.58 -13.40 6.49
CA VAL A 43 -6.29 -14.68 6.62
C VAL A 43 -5.27 -15.79 6.79
N ASP A 44 -5.11 -16.28 8.03
CA ASP A 44 -4.17 -17.35 8.40
C ASP A 44 -2.72 -17.10 7.92
N GLY A 45 -2.23 -15.86 8.08
CA GLY A 45 -0.89 -15.45 7.66
C GLY A 45 -0.77 -15.03 6.19
N SER A 46 -1.87 -15.10 5.43
CA SER A 46 -1.91 -14.65 4.02
C SER A 46 -2.69 -13.36 3.87
N LEU A 47 -2.04 -12.34 3.31
CA LEU A 47 -2.69 -11.06 2.99
C LEU A 47 -3.65 -11.21 1.80
N LYS A 48 -4.91 -10.79 1.98
CA LYS A 48 -5.98 -10.91 0.97
C LYS A 48 -6.78 -9.62 0.87
N TRP A 49 -7.32 -9.35 -0.32
CA TRP A 49 -8.25 -8.24 -0.56
C TRP A 49 -9.61 -8.51 0.07
N GLN A 50 -9.82 -8.04 1.29
CA GLN A 50 -11.11 -8.05 2.00
C GLN A 50 -11.14 -6.88 2.99
N PRO A 51 -12.31 -6.27 3.23
CA PRO A 51 -12.44 -5.16 4.17
C PRO A 51 -12.31 -5.68 5.61
N SER A 52 -11.11 -5.58 6.18
CA SER A 52 -10.78 -6.00 7.56
C SER A 52 -9.45 -5.37 7.99
N ASN A 53 -9.14 -5.41 9.28
CA ASN A 53 -7.98 -4.71 9.85
C ASN A 53 -6.72 -5.60 9.90
N PHE A 54 -6.03 -5.89 8.78
CA PHE A 54 -4.82 -6.74 8.81
C PHE A 54 -3.74 -6.26 9.79
N ILE A 55 -3.67 -4.95 10.06
CA ILE A 55 -2.65 -4.38 10.94
C ILE A 55 -2.76 -4.85 12.39
N GLU A 56 -3.92 -5.36 12.81
CA GLU A 56 -4.12 -5.89 14.16
C GLU A 56 -3.26 -7.14 14.41
N THR A 57 -3.08 -7.97 13.38
CA THR A 57 -2.39 -9.28 13.46
C THR A 57 -1.03 -9.31 12.76
N CYS A 58 -0.66 -8.29 11.98
CA CYS A 58 0.64 -8.20 11.29
C CYS A 58 1.60 -7.20 11.94
N ARG A 59 2.92 -7.37 11.73
CA ARG A 59 3.98 -6.55 12.34
C ARG A 59 5.15 -6.40 11.37
N ASN A 60 5.88 -5.29 11.46
CA ASN A 60 6.99 -4.95 10.55
C ASN A 60 6.54 -4.82 9.08
N THR A 61 5.35 -4.24 8.88
CA THR A 61 4.81 -3.92 7.56
C THR A 61 5.76 -3.02 6.77
N GLN A 62 6.07 -3.41 5.54
CA GLN A 62 7.02 -2.72 4.69
C GLN A 62 6.65 -2.86 3.21
N LEU A 63 7.17 -1.94 2.40
CA LEU A 63 7.14 -2.07 0.96
C LEU A 63 8.34 -2.91 0.50
N ALA A 64 8.09 -4.08 -0.05
CA ALA A 64 9.07 -4.86 -0.79
C ALA A 64 9.04 -4.43 -2.27
N GLY A 65 10.22 -4.12 -2.82
CA GLY A 65 10.34 -3.59 -4.17
C GLY A 65 9.57 -2.27 -4.35
N SER A 66 8.82 -2.14 -5.44
CA SER A 66 8.06 -0.92 -5.77
C SER A 66 6.57 -1.01 -5.50
N SER A 67 6.03 -2.19 -5.20
CA SER A 67 4.56 -2.40 -5.14
C SER A 67 4.09 -3.58 -4.30
N GLU A 68 4.97 -4.30 -3.59
CA GLU A 68 4.58 -5.46 -2.79
C GLU A 68 4.49 -5.07 -1.31
N LEU A 69 3.33 -5.30 -0.69
CA LEU A 69 3.19 -5.21 0.77
C LEU A 69 3.69 -6.52 1.39
N ALA A 70 4.66 -6.40 2.31
CA ALA A 70 5.20 -7.50 3.10
C ALA A 70 5.16 -7.14 4.60
N GLY A 71 5.47 -8.09 5.48
CA GLY A 71 5.42 -7.89 6.94
C GLY A 71 4.17 -8.46 7.59
N CYS A 72 3.65 -9.54 7.00
CA CYS A 72 3.09 -10.68 7.69
C CYS A 72 3.97 -11.88 7.25
#